data_AF-A0A8D8HN22-F1
#
_entry.id   AF-A0A8D8HN22-F1
#
_cell.length_a   1.000
_cell.length_b   1.000
_cell.length_c   1.000
_cell.angle_alpha   90.00
_cell.angle_beta   90.00
_cell.angle_gamma   90.00
#
_symmetry.space_group_name_H-M   'P 1'
#
loop_
_entity.id
_entity.type
_entity.pdbx_description
1 polymer ?
#
loop_
_entity_poly.entity_id
_entity_poly.type
_entity_poly.pdbx_seq_one_letter_code
_entity_poly.pdbx_strand_id
1 'polypeptide(L)'
;LVERFGLKAKLNVEDLQKLFDEEQRRPTKEAFGWNAYYRLGEIYAWMDGLLAQYPNVLSPINVGNSFEGRPIRGIKVSYKSGNPGVFMEGTIHAREWVSGATVTWVLNELLTSTNSQVRNIAENYD
;
A
#
# COMPACT_ATOMS: atom_id res chain seq x y z
N LEU A 1 33.02 -5.90 -19.77
CA LEU A 1 33.08 -6.59 -18.46
C LEU A 1 32.49 -7.99 -18.56
N VAL A 2 31.22 -8.14 -18.93
CA VAL A 2 30.57 -9.46 -19.15
C VAL A 2 31.38 -10.33 -20.12
N GLU A 3 31.66 -9.83 -21.33
CA GLU A 3 32.45 -10.55 -22.35
C GLU A 3 33.89 -10.83 -21.88
N ARG A 4 34.53 -9.84 -21.26
CA ARG A 4 35.90 -9.94 -20.74
C ARG A 4 36.09 -11.11 -19.74
N PHE A 5 35.05 -11.44 -18.98
CA PHE A 5 35.08 -12.51 -17.98
C PHE A 5 34.30 -13.76 -18.40
N GLY A 6 33.85 -13.86 -19.66
CA GLY A 6 33.07 -15.01 -20.14
C GLY A 6 31.73 -15.21 -19.42
N LEU A 7 31.17 -14.15 -18.83
CA LEU A 7 29.90 -14.22 -18.11
C LEU A 7 28.74 -14.30 -19.11
N LYS A 8 27.71 -15.08 -18.78
CA LYS A 8 26.45 -15.08 -19.52
C LYS A 8 25.55 -13.98 -18.97
N ALA A 9 25.10 -13.07 -19.83
CA ALA A 9 24.14 -12.02 -19.46
C ALA A 9 23.02 -11.93 -20.49
N LYS A 10 21.86 -11.44 -20.06
CA LYS A 10 20.69 -11.14 -20.89
C LYS A 10 20.22 -9.73 -20.59
N LEU A 11 19.95 -8.95 -21.62
CA LEU A 11 19.27 -7.66 -21.50
C LEU A 11 17.79 -7.91 -21.18
N ASN A 12 17.31 -7.38 -20.05
CA ASN A 12 15.90 -7.53 -19.64
C ASN A 12 15.04 -6.36 -20.14
N VAL A 13 15.57 -5.14 -20.06
CA VAL A 13 14.87 -3.91 -20.46
C VAL A 13 15.85 -3.07 -21.25
N GLU A 14 15.50 -2.76 -22.50
CA GLU A 14 16.32 -1.95 -23.40
C GLU A 14 16.27 -0.46 -23.03
N ASP A 15 15.07 0.03 -22.73
CA ASP A 15 14.83 1.41 -22.30
C ASP A 15 14.00 1.43 -21.01
N LEU A 16 14.67 1.64 -19.89
CA LEU A 16 14.03 1.75 -18.58
C LEU A 16 13.26 3.07 -18.43
N GLN A 17 13.67 4.13 -19.11
CA GLN A 17 13.00 5.43 -19.04
C GLN A 17 11.60 5.35 -19.63
N LYS A 18 11.44 4.61 -20.74
CA LYS A 18 10.13 4.36 -21.34
C LYS A 18 9.13 3.75 -20.35
N LEU A 19 9.57 2.81 -19.51
CA LEU A 19 8.71 2.21 -18.48
C LEU A 19 8.30 3.22 -17.41
N PHE A 20 9.21 4.11 -16.99
CA PHE A 20 8.88 5.19 -16.05
C PHE A 20 7.89 6.20 -16.66
N ASP A 21 8.08 6.55 -17.93
CA ASP A 21 7.21 7.49 -18.63
C ASP A 21 5.80 6.93 -18.81
N GLU A 22 5.68 5.62 -19.07
CA GLU A 22 4.40 4.91 -19.13
C GLU A 22 3.71 4.89 -17.75
N GLU A 23 4.44 4.59 -16.68
CA GLU A 23 3.89 4.59 -15.31
C GLU A 23 3.47 6.00 -14.83
N GLN A 24 4.17 7.05 -15.25
CA GLN A 24 3.87 8.43 -14.86
C GLN A 24 2.64 9.02 -15.56
N ARG A 25 2.15 8.41 -16.64
CA ARG A 25 0.95 8.86 -17.38
C ARG A 25 -0.34 8.53 -16.63
N ARG A 26 -0.50 9.14 -15.45
CA ARG A 26 -1.72 9.02 -14.66
C ARG A 26 -2.66 10.21 -14.93
N PRO A 27 -3.95 9.99 -15.23
CA PRO A 27 -4.92 11.07 -15.37
C PRO A 27 -5.06 11.82 -14.04
N THR A 28 -4.90 13.14 -14.06
CA THR A 28 -4.74 14.01 -12.88
C THR A 28 -5.99 14.16 -11.99
N LYS A 29 -7.07 13.39 -12.22
CA LYS A 29 -8.38 13.54 -11.54
C LYS A 29 -9.03 12.24 -11.07
N GLU A 30 -8.32 11.12 -11.07
CA GLU A 30 -8.91 9.86 -10.58
C GLU A 30 -8.96 9.81 -9.05
N ALA A 31 -10.08 9.33 -8.52
CA ALA A 31 -10.20 8.97 -7.11
C ALA A 31 -9.17 7.88 -6.76
N PHE A 32 -8.79 7.78 -5.48
CA PHE A 32 -7.88 6.73 -5.03
C PHE A 32 -8.40 5.34 -5.40
N GLY A 33 -7.54 4.50 -5.97
CA GLY A 33 -7.85 3.16 -6.46
C GLY A 33 -6.59 2.33 -6.70
N TRP A 34 -6.71 1.24 -7.48
CA TRP A 34 -5.62 0.26 -7.69
C TRP A 34 -5.25 0.06 -9.16
N ASN A 35 -5.46 1.10 -9.96
CA ASN A 35 -5.09 1.18 -11.37
C ASN A 35 -3.82 2.02 -11.61
N ALA A 36 -3.20 2.57 -10.56
CA ALA A 36 -1.97 3.35 -10.63
C ALA A 36 -1.25 3.43 -9.26
N TYR A 37 -0.03 3.97 -9.24
CA TYR A 37 0.67 4.31 -8.00
C TYR A 37 0.42 5.74 -7.53
N TYR A 38 0.48 5.92 -6.21
CA TYR A 38 0.08 7.16 -5.53
C TYR A 38 1.23 7.72 -4.71
N ARG A 39 1.32 9.06 -4.67
CA ARG A 39 2.26 9.76 -3.80
C ARG A 39 1.81 9.63 -2.34
N LEU A 40 2.77 9.76 -1.42
CA LEU A 40 2.52 9.65 0.03
C LEU A 40 1.35 10.53 0.51
N GLY A 41 1.26 11.77 0.04
CA GLY A 41 0.18 12.69 0.41
C GLY A 41 -1.20 12.24 -0.06
N GLU A 42 -1.29 11.59 -1.22
CA GLU A 42 -2.55 11.03 -1.72
C GLU A 42 -2.98 9.81 -0.89
N ILE A 43 -2.02 8.95 -0.52
CA ILE A 43 -2.27 7.80 0.37
C ILE A 43 -2.75 8.30 1.74
N TYR A 44 -2.12 9.34 2.30
CA TYR A 44 -2.54 9.91 3.59
C TYR A 44 -3.94 10.52 3.52
N ALA A 45 -4.26 11.27 2.46
CA ALA A 45 -5.59 11.81 2.27
C ALA A 45 -6.65 10.70 2.15
N TRP A 46 -6.32 9.60 1.48
CA TRP A 46 -7.19 8.41 1.42
C TRP A 46 -7.37 7.74 2.79
N MET A 47 -6.29 7.58 3.57
CA MET A 47 -6.36 7.07 4.95
C MET A 47 -7.26 7.92 5.84
N ASP A 48 -7.14 9.25 5.74
CA ASP A 48 -7.98 10.20 6.47
C ASP A 48 -9.46 10.07 6.07
N GLY A 49 -9.73 9.88 4.77
CA GLY A 49 -11.07 9.60 4.25
C GLY A 49 -11.66 8.31 4.82
N LEU A 50 -10.88 7.22 4.87
CA LEU A 50 -11.33 5.96 5.44
C LEU A 50 -11.65 6.08 6.93
N LEU A 51 -10.78 6.74 7.71
CA LEU A 51 -10.99 6.94 9.15
C LEU A 51 -12.27 7.73 9.43
N ALA A 52 -12.59 8.72 8.58
CA ALA A 52 -13.85 9.46 8.68
C ALA A 52 -15.07 8.63 8.26
N GLN A 53 -14.92 7.75 7.27
CA GLN A 53 -16.01 6.91 6.74
C GLN A 53 -16.36 5.72 7.66
N TYR A 54 -15.36 5.13 8.33
CA TYR A 54 -15.51 3.92 9.13
C TYR A 54 -15.05 4.10 10.60
N PRO A 55 -15.52 5.13 11.33
CA PRO A 55 -15.00 5.47 12.66
C PRO A 55 -15.28 4.41 13.73
N ASN A 56 -16.24 3.52 13.49
CA ASN A 56 -16.61 2.46 14.43
C ASN A 56 -15.66 1.25 14.40
N VAL A 57 -14.91 1.08 13.31
CA VAL A 57 -14.07 -0.11 13.09
C VAL A 57 -12.63 0.24 12.75
N LEU A 58 -12.34 1.51 12.45
CA LEU A 58 -10.98 1.98 12.18
C LEU A 58 -10.47 2.88 13.31
N SER A 59 -9.19 2.74 13.63
CA SER A 59 -8.48 3.66 14.52
C SER A 59 -7.12 4.03 13.94
N PRO A 60 -6.70 5.29 14.03
CA PRO A 60 -5.39 5.71 13.53
C PRO A 60 -4.29 5.18 14.44
N ILE A 61 -3.18 4.75 13.83
CA ILE A 61 -1.92 4.45 14.52
C ILE A 61 -0.86 5.45 14.04
N ASN A 62 -0.09 5.98 14.97
CA ASN A 62 1.18 6.64 14.68
C ASN A 62 2.29 5.93 15.47
N VAL A 63 3.20 5.25 14.77
CA VAL A 63 4.29 4.50 15.42
C VAL A 63 5.55 5.33 15.64
N GLY A 64 5.58 6.57 15.16
CA GLY A 64 6.70 7.49 15.32
C GLY A 64 6.90 8.38 14.09
N ASN A 65 8.09 8.97 13.97
CA ASN A 65 8.43 9.83 12.85
C ASN A 65 9.65 9.27 12.12
N SER A 66 9.67 9.40 10.79
CA SER A 66 10.84 9.15 9.96
C SER A 66 11.96 10.16 10.26
N PHE A 67 13.15 9.91 9.71
CA PHE A 67 14.30 10.83 9.83
C PHE A 67 13.98 12.26 9.36
N GLU A 68 13.21 12.40 8.28
CA GLU A 68 12.79 13.70 7.74
C GLU A 68 11.53 14.27 8.45
N GLY A 69 11.14 13.71 9.60
CA GLY A 69 10.05 14.21 10.44
C GLY A 69 8.64 13.82 9.99
N ARG A 70 8.48 13.02 8.92
CA ARG A 70 7.14 12.57 8.47
C ARG A 70 6.58 11.50 9.41
N PRO A 71 5.30 11.57 9.82
CA PRO A 71 4.68 10.57 10.69
C PRO A 71 4.62 9.20 10.01
N ILE A 72 4.88 8.13 10.74
CA ILE A 72 4.75 6.75 10.25
C ILE A 72 3.35 6.28 10.65
N ARG A 73 2.42 6.40 9.70
CA ARG A 73 0.99 6.19 9.91
C ARG A 73 0.61 4.73 9.62
N GLY A 74 -0.31 4.21 10.41
CA GLY A 74 -1.03 2.96 10.16
C GLY A 74 -2.52 3.13 10.47
N ILE A 75 -3.30 2.12 10.12
CA ILE A 75 -4.72 2.01 10.49
C ILE A 75 -4.90 0.65 11.16
N LYS A 76 -5.50 0.65 12.35
CA LYS A 76 -6.03 -0.55 12.98
C LYS A 76 -7.44 -0.80 12.45
N VAL A 77 -7.72 -2.03 12.03
CA VAL A 77 -9.08 -2.52 11.74
C VAL A 77 -9.52 -3.38 12.92
N SER A 78 -10.69 -3.14 13.50
CA SER A 78 -11.19 -3.96 14.60
C SER A 78 -12.70 -3.87 14.69
N TYR A 79 -13.37 -5.01 14.52
CA TYR A 79 -14.84 -5.09 14.61
C TYR A 79 -15.33 -5.49 16.00
N LYS A 80 -14.44 -6.03 16.86
CA LYS A 80 -14.77 -6.44 18.23
C LYS A 80 -13.51 -6.52 19.10
N SER A 81 -13.70 -6.38 20.40
CA SER A 81 -12.63 -6.47 21.39
C SER A 81 -12.08 -7.89 21.53
N GLY A 82 -10.77 -8.01 21.78
CA GLY A 82 -10.13 -9.28 22.13
C GLY A 82 -9.76 -10.16 20.94
N ASN A 83 -9.82 -9.61 19.71
CA ASN A 83 -9.32 -10.30 18.53
C ASN A 83 -7.78 -10.45 18.58
N PRO A 84 -7.22 -11.56 18.09
CA PRO A 84 -5.79 -11.67 17.83
C PRO A 84 -5.36 -10.70 16.73
N GLY A 85 -4.18 -10.09 16.88
CA GLY A 85 -3.65 -9.11 15.95
C GLY A 85 -2.79 -9.72 14.84
N VAL A 86 -2.92 -9.18 13.64
CA VAL A 86 -2.08 -9.45 12.47
C VAL A 86 -1.45 -8.13 12.02
N PHE A 87 -0.13 -8.09 11.96
CA PHE A 87 0.59 -6.92 11.46
C PHE A 87 0.98 -7.10 9.99
N MET A 88 0.67 -6.09 9.17
CA MET A 88 1.05 -6.03 7.77
C MET A 88 1.62 -4.66 7.44
N GLU A 89 2.76 -4.63 6.77
CA GLU A 89 3.38 -3.42 6.27
C GLU A 89 3.86 -3.58 4.82
N GLY A 90 4.16 -2.46 4.18
CA GLY A 90 4.74 -2.39 2.84
C GLY A 90 5.63 -1.16 2.71
N THR A 91 6.40 -1.09 1.62
CA THR A 91 7.30 0.03 1.32
C THR A 91 8.46 0.19 2.33
N ILE A 92 8.90 -0.90 2.97
CA ILE A 92 10.18 -0.87 3.72
C ILE A 92 11.35 -0.53 2.78
N HIS A 93 11.26 -0.95 1.52
CA HIS A 93 12.09 -0.45 0.41
C HIS A 93 11.28 0.51 -0.48
N ALA A 94 11.77 1.74 -0.62
CA ALA A 94 11.05 2.82 -1.31
C ALA A 94 10.75 2.57 -2.81
N ARG A 95 11.48 1.67 -3.47
CA ARG A 95 11.30 1.35 -4.91
C ARG A 95 10.29 0.25 -5.17
N GLU A 96 9.80 -0.44 -4.14
CA GLU A 96 8.88 -1.57 -4.28
C GLU A 96 7.43 -1.08 -4.21
N TRP A 97 7.03 -0.19 -5.14
CA TRP A 97 5.74 0.52 -5.10
C TRP A 97 4.52 -0.40 -5.05
N VAL A 98 4.63 -1.58 -5.66
CA VAL A 98 3.60 -2.63 -5.61
C VAL A 98 3.27 -3.06 -4.18
N SER A 99 4.24 -3.04 -3.25
CA SER A 99 4.00 -3.42 -1.86
C SER A 99 3.03 -2.45 -1.16
N GLY A 100 3.21 -1.14 -1.35
CA GLY A 100 2.30 -0.11 -0.82
C GLY A 100 0.90 -0.21 -1.45
N ALA A 101 0.82 -0.44 -2.76
CA ALA A 101 -0.46 -0.66 -3.45
C ALA A 101 -1.19 -1.89 -2.90
N THR A 102 -0.48 -3.00 -2.65
CA THR A 102 -1.07 -4.22 -2.11
C THR A 102 -1.62 -4.03 -0.69
N VAL A 103 -0.86 -3.38 0.21
CA VAL A 103 -1.33 -3.18 1.60
C VAL A 103 -2.57 -2.29 1.65
N THR A 104 -2.61 -1.23 0.83
CA THR A 104 -3.81 -0.39 0.73
C THR A 104 -5.00 -1.13 0.12
N TRP A 105 -4.76 -2.05 -0.83
CA TRP A 105 -5.80 -2.91 -1.40
C TRP A 105 -6.39 -3.87 -0.36
N VAL A 106 -5.52 -4.54 0.41
CA VAL A 106 -5.96 -5.43 1.50
C VAL A 106 -6.81 -4.68 2.51
N LEU A 107 -6.39 -3.48 2.93
CA LEU A 107 -7.20 -2.65 3.83
C LEU A 107 -8.59 -2.34 3.24
N ASN A 108 -8.66 -2.00 1.95
CA ASN A 108 -9.94 -1.78 1.30
C ASN A 108 -10.82 -3.03 1.27
N GLU A 109 -10.27 -4.21 0.96
CA GLU A 109 -11.04 -5.45 0.94
C GLU A 109 -11.58 -5.83 2.33
N LEU A 110 -10.79 -5.62 3.39
CA LEU A 110 -11.25 -5.84 4.77
C LEU A 110 -12.43 -4.91 5.16
N LEU A 111 -12.64 -3.82 4.42
CA LEU A 111 -13.75 -2.90 4.63
C LEU A 111 -14.93 -3.14 3.68
N THR A 112 -14.66 -3.51 2.42
CA THR A 112 -15.66 -3.42 1.33
C THR A 112 -16.01 -4.76 0.69
N SER A 113 -15.21 -5.82 0.89
CA SER A 113 -15.43 -7.10 0.23
C SER A 113 -16.75 -7.74 0.65
N THR A 114 -17.49 -8.32 -0.30
CA THR A 114 -18.69 -9.14 0.01
C THR A 114 -18.36 -10.62 0.15
N ASN A 115 -17.10 -11.02 0.00
CA ASN A 115 -16.66 -12.41 0.17
C ASN A 115 -16.67 -12.79 1.65
N SER A 116 -17.42 -13.84 2.01
CA SER A 116 -17.59 -14.27 3.40
C SER A 116 -16.28 -14.67 4.09
N GLN A 117 -15.29 -15.19 3.35
CA GLN A 117 -13.99 -15.53 3.92
C GLN A 117 -13.19 -14.28 4.27
N VAL A 118 -13.23 -13.24 3.42
CA VAL A 118 -12.59 -11.96 3.71
C VAL A 118 -13.26 -11.27 4.88
N ARG A 119 -14.61 -11.26 4.92
CA ARG A 119 -15.37 -10.74 6.06
C ARG A 119 -15.05 -11.48 7.35
N ASN A 120 -14.94 -12.80 7.30
CA ASN A 120 -14.56 -13.60 8.45
C ASN A 120 -13.19 -13.20 9.01
N ILE A 121 -12.20 -12.94 8.15
CA ILE A 121 -10.90 -12.42 8.57
C ILE A 121 -11.07 -11.05 9.23
N ALA A 122 -11.72 -10.10 8.55
CA ALA A 122 -11.89 -8.73 9.05
C ALA A 122 -12.59 -8.68 10.42
N GLU A 123 -13.56 -9.56 10.67
CA GLU A 123 -14.38 -9.53 11.88
C GLU A 123 -13.76 -10.31 13.07
N ASN A 124 -12.77 -11.16 12.82
CA ASN A 124 -12.19 -12.06 13.83
C ASN A 124 -10.68 -11.86 14.07
N TYR A 125 -10.05 -10.93 13.35
CA TYR A 125 -8.66 -10.52 13.56
C TYR A 125 -8.58 -8.99 13.59
N ASP A 126 -7.59 -8.47 14.33
CA ASP A 126 -7.23 -7.04 14.35
C ASP A 126 -6.03 -6.76 13.43
#